data_AF-A0A1C6RQ51-F1
#
_entry.id   AF-A0A1C6RQ51-F1
#
_cell.length_a   1.000
_cell.length_b   1.000
_cell.length_c   1.000
_cell.angle_alpha   90.00
_cell.angle_beta   90.00
_cell.angle_gamma   90.00
#
_symmetry.space_group_name_H-M   'P 1'
#
loop_
_entity.id
_entity.type
_entity.pdbx_description
1 polymer ?
#
loop_
_entity_poly.entity_id
_entity_poly.type
_entity_poly.pdbx_seq_one_letter_code
_entity_poly.pdbx_strand_id
1 'polypeptide(L)'
;MSELLEGLTERVRAVRYAANRVSLTPLLVRVGVFLTVLVGLLLAYPVEVFNGRSLLALTVVAVLPAAGPRRVWPTVAALVTVGGWLLATAGFDRPIALWRLLAVATLLYLAHTFCTLAAVLPFDAVVDPELIVRWLSRAGAVVLASAVLGILLVQVGGAGTDRGFQAATVAGLLVAVALSALLGWLLRRR
;
A
#
# COMPACT_ATOMS: atom_id res chain seq x y z
N MET A 1 24.70 -25.85 -31.44
CA MET A 1 25.29 -24.64 -30.83
C MET A 1 24.73 -23.36 -31.45
N SER A 2 24.49 -23.31 -32.77
CA SER A 2 23.82 -22.19 -33.47
C SER A 2 22.37 -21.95 -33.02
N GLU A 3 21.56 -23.00 -32.88
CA GLU A 3 20.14 -22.87 -32.47
C GLU A 3 19.95 -22.26 -31.06
N LEU A 4 20.86 -22.53 -30.12
CA LEU A 4 20.83 -21.94 -28.78
C LEU A 4 21.13 -20.43 -28.82
N LEU A 5 21.99 -19.98 -29.73
CA LEU A 5 22.34 -18.57 -29.91
C LEU A 5 21.25 -17.79 -30.67
N GLU A 6 20.56 -18.44 -31.61
CA GLU A 6 19.39 -17.88 -32.29
C GLU A 6 18.20 -17.72 -31.34
N GLY A 7 17.91 -18.73 -30.52
CA GLY A 7 16.86 -18.63 -29.50
C GLY A 7 17.16 -17.57 -28.43
N LEU A 8 18.43 -17.36 -28.07
CA LEU A 8 18.85 -16.29 -27.17
C LEU A 8 18.70 -14.91 -27.81
N THR A 9 19.08 -14.73 -29.07
CA THR A 9 18.98 -13.44 -29.77
C THR A 9 17.53 -13.05 -30.05
N GLU A 10 16.64 -13.99 -30.35
CA GLU A 10 15.20 -13.73 -30.46
C GLU A 10 14.58 -13.31 -29.11
N ARG A 11 14.93 -14.00 -28.02
CA ARG A 11 14.46 -13.61 -26.67
C ARG A 11 14.97 -12.23 -26.28
N VAL A 12 16.23 -11.92 -26.57
CA VAL A 12 16.81 -10.60 -26.30
C VAL A 12 16.14 -9.52 -27.15
N ARG A 13 15.83 -9.78 -28.43
CA ARG A 13 15.08 -8.84 -29.27
C ARG A 13 13.64 -8.65 -28.80
N ALA A 14 12.95 -9.72 -28.40
CA ALA A 14 11.61 -9.65 -27.85
C ALA A 14 11.57 -8.84 -26.54
N VAL A 15 12.54 -9.07 -25.64
CA VAL A 15 12.71 -8.29 -24.40
C VAL A 15 13.02 -6.83 -24.71
N ARG A 16 13.89 -6.55 -25.68
CA ARG A 16 14.28 -5.17 -26.07
C ARG A 16 13.13 -4.43 -26.76
N TYR A 17 12.34 -5.12 -27.57
CA TYR A 17 11.15 -4.56 -28.22
C TYR A 17 10.04 -4.27 -27.20
N ALA A 18 9.84 -5.17 -26.23
CA ALA A 18 8.93 -4.94 -25.11
C ALA A 18 9.41 -3.78 -24.22
N ALA A 19 10.71 -3.70 -23.91
CA ALA A 19 11.31 -2.63 -23.12
C ALA A 19 11.18 -1.25 -23.80
N ASN A 20 11.36 -1.18 -25.12
CA ASN A 20 11.17 0.07 -25.88
C ASN A 20 9.70 0.52 -25.95
N ARG A 21 8.73 -0.35 -25.66
CA ARG A 21 7.32 0.03 -25.53
C ARG A 21 6.91 0.39 -24.10
N VAL A 22 7.80 0.25 -23.11
CA VAL A 22 7.48 0.64 -21.74
C VAL A 22 7.46 2.16 -21.66
N SER A 23 6.26 2.70 -21.50
CA SER A 23 6.08 4.11 -21.17
C SER A 23 6.58 4.38 -19.74
N LEU A 24 7.14 5.57 -19.54
CA LEU A 24 7.78 5.95 -18.27
C LEU A 24 6.74 6.05 -17.14
N THR A 25 5.51 6.44 -17.44
CA THR A 25 4.47 6.71 -16.42
C THR A 25 4.02 5.46 -15.64
N PRO A 26 3.62 4.34 -16.27
CA PRO A 26 3.28 3.10 -15.54
C PRO A 26 4.45 2.55 -14.73
N LEU A 27 5.69 2.75 -15.20
CA LEU A 27 6.89 2.38 -14.44
C LEU A 27 7.03 3.23 -13.18
N LEU A 28 6.88 4.56 -13.29
CA LEU A 28 6.87 5.46 -12.13
C LEU A 28 5.77 5.11 -11.13
N VAL A 29 4.56 4.77 -11.59
CA VAL A 29 3.47 4.35 -10.69
C VAL A 29 3.86 3.09 -9.91
N ARG A 30 4.49 2.10 -10.56
CA ARG A 30 4.97 0.87 -9.89
C ARG A 30 6.12 1.14 -8.91
N VAL A 31 7.02 2.05 -9.26
CA VAL A 31 8.05 2.55 -8.33
C VAL A 31 7.37 3.24 -7.13
N GLY A 32 6.32 4.03 -7.36
CA GLY A 32 5.50 4.63 -6.32
C GLY A 32 4.87 3.59 -5.39
N VAL A 33 4.31 2.49 -5.93
CA VAL A 33 3.83 1.35 -5.12
C VAL A 33 4.96 0.79 -4.26
N PHE A 34 6.10 0.47 -4.86
CA PHE A 34 7.23 -0.11 -4.15
C PHE A 34 7.70 0.80 -3.00
N LEU A 35 7.91 2.08 -3.28
CA LEU A 35 8.41 3.04 -2.30
C LEU A 35 7.41 3.28 -1.17
N THR A 36 6.13 3.46 -1.49
CA THR A 36 5.09 3.66 -0.46
C THR A 36 4.96 2.45 0.47
N VAL A 37 4.99 1.24 -0.08
CA VAL A 37 4.97 0.00 0.72
C VAL A 37 6.24 -0.16 1.54
N LEU A 38 7.43 0.04 0.94
CA LEU A 38 8.69 -0.11 1.64
C LEU A 38 8.82 0.88 2.81
N VAL A 39 8.53 2.16 2.58
CA VAL A 39 8.57 3.19 3.64
C VAL A 39 7.52 2.90 4.71
N GLY A 40 6.33 2.41 4.32
CA GLY A 40 5.30 1.97 5.26
C GLY A 40 5.78 0.86 6.18
N LEU A 41 6.43 -0.16 5.62
CA LEU A 41 7.04 -1.25 6.37
C LEU A 41 8.15 -0.76 7.31
N LEU A 42 9.05 0.10 6.83
CA LEU A 42 10.14 0.63 7.63
C LEU A 42 9.64 1.51 8.80
N LEU A 43 8.54 2.24 8.62
CA LEU A 43 7.94 3.01 9.71
C LEU A 43 7.16 2.14 10.69
N ALA A 44 6.59 1.04 10.22
CA ALA A 44 5.80 0.12 11.03
C ALA A 44 6.66 -0.71 11.97
N TYR A 45 7.81 -1.20 11.50
CA TYR A 45 8.68 -2.06 12.31
C TYR A 45 9.59 -1.27 13.28
N PRO A 46 9.96 -1.89 14.42
CA PRO A 46 10.96 -1.35 15.34
C PRO A 46 12.37 -1.54 14.74
N VAL A 47 13.30 -0.61 15.03
CA VAL A 47 14.64 -0.60 14.41
C VAL A 47 15.49 -1.79 14.86
N GLU A 48 15.17 -2.34 16.02
CA GLU A 48 15.75 -3.52 16.65
C GLU A 48 15.58 -4.78 15.80
N VAL A 49 14.57 -4.80 14.92
CA VAL A 49 14.31 -5.93 14.02
C VAL A 49 15.10 -5.79 12.71
N PHE A 50 15.67 -4.61 12.41
CA PHE A 50 16.40 -4.37 11.17
C PHE A 50 17.78 -5.00 11.14
N ASN A 51 17.84 -6.18 10.54
CA ASN A 51 19.04 -6.84 10.07
C ASN A 51 18.97 -7.10 8.56
N GLY A 52 20.09 -7.47 7.93
CA GLY A 52 20.16 -7.69 6.47
C GLY A 52 19.10 -8.66 5.93
N ARG A 53 18.78 -9.73 6.68
CA ARG A 53 17.75 -10.72 6.27
C ARG A 53 16.35 -10.15 6.34
N SER A 54 16.02 -9.42 7.41
CA SER A 54 14.73 -8.77 7.58
C SER A 54 14.50 -7.67 6.54
N LEU A 55 15.51 -6.82 6.26
CA LEU A 55 15.43 -5.76 5.25
C LEU A 55 15.22 -6.35 3.86
N LEU A 56 15.90 -7.44 3.55
CA LEU A 56 15.67 -8.17 2.31
C LEU A 56 14.24 -8.74 2.25
N ALA A 57 13.74 -9.33 3.33
CA ALA A 57 12.36 -9.83 3.39
C ALA A 57 11.33 -8.70 3.20
N LEU A 58 11.51 -7.56 3.87
CA LEU A 58 10.63 -6.38 3.72
C LEU A 58 10.68 -5.83 2.28
N THR A 59 11.86 -5.82 1.68
CA THR A 59 12.04 -5.41 0.28
C THR A 59 11.29 -6.36 -0.66
N VAL A 60 11.39 -7.67 -0.45
CA VAL A 60 10.62 -8.66 -1.22
C VAL A 60 9.12 -8.42 -1.07
N VAL A 61 8.63 -8.21 0.16
CA VAL A 61 7.21 -7.89 0.41
C VAL A 61 6.78 -6.63 -0.33
N ALA A 62 7.62 -5.59 -0.39
CA ALA A 62 7.33 -4.36 -1.12
C ALA A 62 7.34 -4.53 -2.65
N VAL A 63 8.15 -5.45 -3.19
CA VAL A 63 8.20 -5.76 -4.63
C VAL A 63 6.94 -6.49 -5.09
N LEU A 64 6.36 -7.38 -4.28
CA LEU A 64 5.18 -8.18 -4.66
C LEU A 64 3.99 -7.35 -5.19
N PRO A 65 3.49 -6.30 -4.50
CA PRO A 65 2.41 -5.47 -5.01
C PRO A 65 2.83 -4.61 -6.21
N ALA A 66 4.10 -4.18 -6.27
CA ALA A 66 4.61 -3.40 -7.41
C ALA A 66 4.70 -4.23 -8.70
N ALA A 67 5.02 -5.52 -8.58
CA ALA A 67 5.07 -6.46 -9.70
C ALA A 67 3.66 -6.95 -10.10
N GLY A 68 2.81 -7.27 -9.12
CA GLY A 68 1.49 -7.86 -9.32
C GLY A 68 0.34 -7.12 -8.62
N PRO A 69 -0.01 -5.89 -9.05
CA PRO A 69 -0.99 -5.05 -8.35
C PRO A 69 -2.43 -5.61 -8.34
N ARG A 70 -2.78 -6.52 -9.28
CA ARG A 70 -4.12 -7.12 -9.41
C ARG A 70 -4.39 -8.31 -8.49
N ARG A 71 -3.39 -8.78 -7.73
CA ARG A 71 -3.49 -10.01 -6.92
C ARG A 71 -3.71 -9.67 -5.44
N VAL A 72 -3.65 -10.70 -4.59
CA VAL A 72 -3.72 -10.58 -3.12
C VAL A 72 -2.53 -9.84 -2.50
N TRP A 73 -1.49 -9.52 -3.29
CA TRP A 73 -0.23 -8.94 -2.79
C TRP A 73 -0.37 -7.60 -2.06
N PRO A 74 -1.18 -6.63 -2.52
CA PRO A 74 -1.39 -5.38 -1.79
C PRO A 74 -2.00 -5.64 -0.39
N THR A 75 -2.94 -6.58 -0.30
CA THR A 75 -3.53 -6.98 0.98
C THR A 75 -2.51 -7.66 1.88
N VAL A 76 -1.69 -8.58 1.35
CA VAL A 76 -0.62 -9.23 2.12
C VAL A 76 0.36 -8.19 2.65
N ALA A 77 0.82 -7.25 1.82
CA ALA A 77 1.72 -6.18 2.24
C ALA A 77 1.10 -5.27 3.31
N ALA A 78 -0.19 -4.94 3.19
CA ALA A 78 -0.92 -4.18 4.20
C ALA A 78 -0.98 -4.93 5.54
N LEU A 79 -1.29 -6.24 5.52
CA LEU A 79 -1.31 -7.08 6.72
C LEU A 79 0.06 -7.19 7.38
N VAL A 80 1.13 -7.34 6.60
CA VAL A 80 2.51 -7.37 7.12
C VAL A 80 2.87 -6.02 7.76
N THR A 81 2.46 -4.90 7.15
CA THR A 81 2.68 -3.55 7.70
C THR A 81 1.94 -3.38 9.02
N VAL A 82 0.66 -3.77 9.09
CA VAL A 82 -0.12 -3.73 10.33
C VAL A 82 0.48 -4.65 11.39
N GLY A 83 0.93 -5.85 11.00
CA GLY A 83 1.62 -6.79 11.88
C GLY A 83 2.91 -6.19 12.46
N GLY A 84 3.71 -5.51 11.63
CA GLY A 84 4.91 -4.78 12.06
C GLY A 84 4.59 -3.67 13.06
N TRP A 85 3.52 -2.91 12.80
CA TRP A 85 3.04 -1.86 13.71
C TRP A 85 2.65 -2.43 15.07
N LEU A 86 1.84 -3.49 15.07
CA LEU A 86 1.42 -4.18 16.30
C LEU A 86 2.60 -4.76 17.06
N LEU A 87 3.57 -5.36 16.35
CA LEU A 87 4.79 -5.84 16.94
C LEU A 87 5.56 -4.70 17.62
N ALA A 88 5.71 -3.55 16.96
CA ALA A 88 6.38 -2.40 17.54
C ALA A 88 5.67 -1.86 18.79
N THR A 89 4.34 -1.75 18.76
CA THR A 89 3.58 -1.13 19.86
C THR A 89 3.33 -2.06 21.04
N ALA A 90 3.05 -3.34 20.79
CA ALA A 90 2.67 -4.32 21.82
C ALA A 90 3.80 -5.29 22.19
N GLY A 91 4.78 -5.51 21.29
CA GLY A 91 5.90 -6.41 21.54
C GLY A 91 7.18 -5.71 22.00
N PHE A 92 7.34 -4.42 21.67
CA PHE A 92 8.52 -3.61 21.99
C PHE A 92 8.17 -2.35 22.81
N ASP A 93 6.94 -2.25 23.31
CA ASP A 93 6.43 -1.12 24.11
C ASP A 93 6.69 0.28 23.48
N ARG A 94 6.82 0.34 22.15
CA ARG A 94 7.16 1.58 21.47
C ARG A 94 5.94 2.52 21.50
N PRO A 95 6.06 3.73 22.07
CA PRO A 95 4.91 4.60 22.29
C PRO A 95 4.19 4.94 20.99
N ILE A 96 2.87 5.02 21.06
CA ILE A 96 2.02 5.38 19.91
C ILE A 96 2.15 6.88 19.65
N ALA A 97 3.08 7.24 18.78
CA ALA A 97 3.22 8.61 18.30
C ALA A 97 2.20 8.91 17.19
N LEU A 98 1.43 10.00 17.35
CA LEU A 98 0.39 10.42 16.40
C LEU A 98 0.92 10.60 14.98
N TRP A 99 2.07 11.28 14.81
CA TRP A 99 2.67 11.50 13.50
C TRP A 99 3.00 10.18 12.79
N ARG A 100 3.46 9.17 13.54
CA ARG A 100 3.84 7.86 13.01
C ARG A 100 2.61 7.07 12.59
N LEU A 101 1.54 7.16 13.39
CA LEU A 101 0.24 6.55 13.07
C LEU A 101 -0.34 7.14 11.78
N LEU A 102 -0.36 8.48 11.69
CA LEU A 102 -0.82 9.20 10.50
C LEU A 102 0.04 8.89 9.27
N ALA A 103 1.37 8.81 9.42
CA ALA A 103 2.28 8.46 8.35
C ALA A 103 2.03 7.04 7.82
N VAL A 104 1.93 6.04 8.71
CA VAL A 104 1.65 4.64 8.32
C VAL A 104 0.28 4.51 7.67
N ALA A 105 -0.76 5.15 8.23
CA ALA A 105 -2.10 5.16 7.64
C ALA A 105 -2.11 5.80 6.23
N THR A 106 -1.41 6.92 6.07
CA THR A 106 -1.24 7.61 4.79
C THR A 106 -0.54 6.72 3.77
N LEU A 107 0.56 6.07 4.15
CA LEU A 107 1.32 5.19 3.27
C LEU A 107 0.53 3.95 2.86
N LEU A 108 -0.24 3.35 3.78
CA LEU A 108 -1.17 2.27 3.46
C LEU A 108 -2.24 2.70 2.46
N TYR A 109 -2.83 3.89 2.66
CA TYR A 109 -3.81 4.44 1.73
C TYR A 109 -3.21 4.67 0.35
N LEU A 110 -2.08 5.38 0.28
CA LEU A 110 -1.38 5.67 -0.98
C LEU A 110 -0.93 4.39 -1.69
N ALA A 111 -0.36 3.42 -0.96
CA ALA A 111 0.03 2.13 -1.54
C ALA A 111 -1.17 1.42 -2.16
N HIS A 112 -2.32 1.40 -1.46
CA HIS A 112 -3.54 0.81 -1.99
C HIS A 112 -4.01 1.54 -3.25
N THR A 113 -4.10 2.88 -3.21
CA THR A 113 -4.55 3.65 -4.37
C THR A 113 -3.59 3.47 -5.55
N PHE A 114 -2.27 3.53 -5.34
CA PHE A 114 -1.29 3.28 -6.40
C PHE A 114 -1.38 1.87 -6.97
N CYS A 115 -1.67 0.85 -6.15
CA CYS A 115 -1.94 -0.50 -6.67
C CYS A 115 -3.17 -0.52 -7.58
N THR A 116 -4.25 0.18 -7.21
CA THR A 116 -5.43 0.27 -8.09
C THR A 116 -5.11 0.96 -9.41
N LEU A 117 -4.28 2.01 -9.40
CA LEU A 117 -3.84 2.71 -10.60
C LEU A 117 -2.93 1.82 -11.46
N ALA A 118 -1.93 1.19 -10.85
CA ALA A 118 -1.02 0.26 -11.53
C ALA A 118 -1.75 -0.96 -12.11
N ALA A 119 -2.85 -1.39 -11.49
CA ALA A 119 -3.67 -2.48 -11.99
C ALA A 119 -4.39 -2.12 -13.28
N VAL A 120 -4.73 -0.85 -13.53
CA VAL A 120 -5.48 -0.46 -14.74
C VAL A 120 -4.60 0.08 -15.85
N LEU A 121 -3.32 0.35 -15.60
CA LEU A 121 -2.38 0.88 -16.59
C LEU A 121 -1.60 -0.24 -17.32
N PRO A 122 -1.80 -0.42 -18.64
CA PRO A 122 -0.88 -1.15 -19.50
C PRO A 122 0.54 -0.56 -19.42
N PHE A 123 1.57 -1.38 -19.69
CA PHE A 123 2.96 -0.91 -19.67
C PHE A 123 3.28 0.08 -20.80
N ASP A 124 2.50 0.07 -21.89
CA ASP A 124 2.59 0.96 -23.04
C ASP A 124 1.63 2.15 -22.98
N ALA A 125 0.92 2.33 -21.86
CA ALA A 125 -0.06 3.40 -21.70
C ALA A 125 0.59 4.78 -21.60
N VAL A 126 0.31 5.64 -22.57
CA VAL A 126 0.61 7.07 -22.48
C VAL A 126 -0.46 7.74 -21.63
N VAL A 127 -0.07 8.20 -20.44
CA VAL A 127 -0.98 8.84 -19.48
C VAL A 127 -0.68 10.33 -19.44
N ASP A 128 -1.74 11.14 -19.54
CA ASP A 128 -1.67 12.58 -19.34
C ASP A 128 -1.17 12.91 -17.92
N PRO A 129 -0.07 13.68 -17.76
CA PRO A 129 0.41 14.11 -16.45
C PRO A 129 -0.66 14.82 -15.60
N GLU A 130 -1.59 15.54 -16.22
CA GLU A 130 -2.64 16.24 -15.48
C GLU A 130 -3.57 15.26 -14.76
N LEU A 131 -3.81 14.07 -15.34
CA LEU A 131 -4.57 13.00 -14.69
C LEU A 131 -3.87 12.53 -13.41
N ILE A 132 -2.55 12.36 -13.45
CA ILE A 132 -1.75 11.95 -12.29
C ILE A 132 -1.86 13.01 -11.18
N VAL A 133 -1.74 14.29 -11.53
CA VAL A 133 -1.84 15.40 -10.55
C VAL A 133 -3.23 15.47 -9.93
N ARG A 134 -4.30 15.37 -10.73
CA ARG A 134 -5.70 15.36 -10.24
C ARG A 134 -5.98 14.15 -9.34
N TRP A 135 -5.39 13.00 -9.68
CA TRP A 135 -5.52 11.80 -8.88
C TRP A 135 -4.80 11.93 -7.54
N LEU A 136 -3.56 12.45 -7.56
CA LEU A 136 -2.77 12.70 -6.34
C LEU A 136 -3.42 13.76 -5.45
N SER A 137 -3.98 14.82 -6.02
CA SER A 137 -4.68 15.85 -5.24
C SER A 137 -5.92 15.30 -4.57
N ARG A 138 -6.70 14.45 -5.25
CA ARG A 138 -7.84 13.75 -4.65
C ARG A 138 -7.41 12.81 -3.53
N ALA A 139 -6.35 12.02 -3.74
CA ALA A 139 -5.80 11.14 -2.72
C ALA A 139 -5.31 11.95 -1.50
N GLY A 140 -4.59 13.05 -1.74
CA GLY A 140 -4.15 13.98 -0.70
C GLY A 140 -5.30 14.61 0.08
N ALA A 141 -6.39 15.01 -0.59
CA ALA A 141 -7.58 15.53 0.06
C ALA A 141 -8.26 14.50 0.96
N VAL A 142 -8.35 13.23 0.53
CA VAL A 142 -8.89 12.13 1.34
C VAL A 142 -8.01 11.86 2.55
N VAL A 143 -6.69 11.80 2.37
CA VAL A 143 -5.73 11.64 3.48
C VAL A 143 -5.86 12.79 4.48
N LEU A 144 -5.90 14.03 4.01
CA LEU A 144 -6.01 15.22 4.86
C LEU A 144 -7.33 15.21 5.64
N ALA A 145 -8.45 14.97 4.98
CA ALA A 145 -9.76 14.88 5.63
C ALA A 145 -9.76 13.76 6.69
N SER A 146 -9.17 12.60 6.35
CA SER A 146 -9.08 11.45 7.27
C SER A 146 -8.18 11.75 8.47
N ALA A 147 -7.07 12.45 8.27
CA ALA A 147 -6.17 12.88 9.33
C ALA A 147 -6.85 13.88 10.26
N VAL A 148 -7.53 14.89 9.72
CA VAL A 148 -8.29 15.87 10.50
C VAL A 148 -9.37 15.18 11.32
N LEU A 149 -10.20 14.33 10.69
CA LEU A 149 -11.24 13.58 11.40
C LEU A 149 -10.64 12.64 12.45
N GLY A 150 -9.54 11.95 12.14
CA GLY A 150 -8.85 11.08 13.09
C GLY A 150 -8.33 11.85 14.31
N ILE A 151 -7.74 13.02 14.11
CA ILE A 151 -7.28 13.90 15.20
C ILE A 151 -8.47 14.36 16.05
N LEU A 152 -9.56 14.84 15.42
CA LEU A 152 -10.76 15.25 16.14
C LEU A 152 -11.36 14.11 16.96
N LEU A 153 -11.41 12.90 16.42
CA LEU A 153 -11.89 11.71 17.12
C LEU A 153 -10.99 11.35 18.32
N VAL A 154 -9.67 11.46 18.19
CA VAL A 154 -8.74 11.23 19.30
C VAL A 154 -8.97 12.26 20.41
N GLN A 155 -9.17 13.53 20.06
CA GLN A 155 -9.43 14.59 21.04
C GLN A 155 -10.77 14.39 21.77
N VAL A 156 -11.81 14.01 21.04
CA VAL A 156 -13.12 13.66 21.65
C VAL A 156 -13.01 12.41 22.51
N GLY A 157 -12.24 11.41 22.08
CA GLY A 157 -12.00 10.17 22.83
C GLY A 157 -11.24 10.40 24.14
N GLY A 158 -10.28 11.32 24.15
CA GLY A 158 -9.55 11.74 25.36
C GLY A 158 -10.37 12.57 26.36
N ALA A 159 -11.53 13.09 25.95
CA ALA A 159 -12.47 13.80 26.82
C ALA A 159 -13.48 12.85 27.52
N GLY A 160 -13.46 11.55 27.21
CA GLY A 160 -14.29 10.53 27.84
C GLY A 160 -13.69 9.94 29.13
N THR A 161 -14.52 9.29 29.96
CA THR A 161 -14.10 8.63 31.21
C THR A 161 -13.21 7.40 30.96
N ASP A 162 -12.48 6.94 31.99
CA ASP A 162 -11.42 5.89 31.96
C ASP A 162 -11.78 4.57 31.26
N ARG A 163 -13.06 4.32 30.97
CA ARG A 163 -13.52 3.27 30.06
C ARG A 163 -13.78 3.89 28.70
N GLY A 164 -12.71 4.14 27.95
CA GLY A 164 -12.78 4.61 26.58
C GLY A 164 -13.76 3.80 25.74
N PHE A 165 -14.28 4.39 24.66
CA PHE A 165 -15.36 3.89 23.80
C PHE A 165 -15.06 2.59 23.01
N GLN A 166 -14.41 1.59 23.62
CA GLN A 166 -14.03 0.31 23.02
C GLN A 166 -15.23 -0.41 22.38
N ALA A 167 -16.38 -0.42 23.04
CA ALA A 167 -17.60 -1.00 22.49
C ALA A 167 -18.04 -0.30 21.19
N ALA A 168 -17.95 1.03 21.13
CA ALA A 168 -18.28 1.80 19.93
C ALA A 168 -17.25 1.55 18.81
N THR A 169 -15.96 1.43 19.14
CA THR A 169 -14.92 1.06 18.16
C THR A 169 -15.15 -0.34 17.59
N VAL A 170 -15.46 -1.32 18.43
CA VAL A 170 -15.78 -2.69 18.00
C VAL A 170 -17.04 -2.69 17.13
N ALA A 171 -18.09 -1.99 17.55
CA ALA A 171 -19.33 -1.87 16.76
C ALA A 171 -19.06 -1.23 15.39
N GLY A 172 -18.29 -0.12 15.35
CA GLY A 172 -17.88 0.52 14.10
C GLY A 172 -17.09 -0.41 13.18
N LEU A 173 -16.18 -1.22 13.74
CA LEU A 173 -15.41 -2.21 12.98
C LEU A 173 -16.33 -3.29 12.39
N LEU A 174 -17.28 -3.81 13.18
CA LEU A 174 -18.25 -4.80 12.72
C LEU A 174 -19.11 -4.27 11.58
N VAL A 175 -19.57 -3.02 11.67
CA VAL A 175 -20.33 -2.36 10.59
C VAL A 175 -19.47 -2.22 9.33
N ALA A 176 -18.22 -1.78 9.46
CA ALA A 176 -17.31 -1.65 8.32
C ALA A 176 -17.04 -3.01 7.63
N VAL A 177 -16.84 -4.08 8.40
CA VAL A 177 -16.67 -5.44 7.90
C VAL A 177 -17.94 -5.92 7.19
N ALA A 178 -19.12 -5.71 7.79
CA ALA A 178 -20.40 -6.11 7.21
C ALA A 178 -20.67 -5.39 5.88
N LEU A 179 -20.42 -4.08 5.81
CA LEU A 179 -20.55 -3.30 4.57
C LEU A 179 -19.56 -3.78 3.49
N SER A 180 -18.32 -4.08 3.87
CA SER A 180 -17.30 -4.59 2.95
C SER A 180 -17.69 -5.97 2.40
N ALA A 181 -18.22 -6.85 3.24
CA ALA A 181 -18.72 -8.17 2.84
C ALA A 181 -19.95 -8.05 1.92
N LEU A 182 -20.88 -7.16 2.25
CA LEU A 182 -22.07 -6.88 1.43
C LEU A 182 -21.68 -6.37 0.03
N LEU A 183 -20.76 -5.41 -0.04
CA LEU A 183 -20.23 -4.90 -1.31
C LEU A 183 -19.57 -6.01 -2.13
N GLY A 184 -18.72 -6.84 -1.48
CA GLY A 184 -18.08 -7.97 -2.13
C GLY A 184 -19.08 -9.01 -2.65
N TRP A 185 -20.15 -9.27 -1.92
CA TRP A 185 -21.23 -10.16 -2.34
C TRP A 185 -22.03 -9.58 -3.51
N LEU A 186 -22.37 -8.29 -3.48
CA LEU A 186 -23.09 -7.61 -4.55
C LEU A 186 -22.29 -7.62 -5.87
N LEU A 187 -20.97 -7.44 -5.78
CA LEU A 187 -20.09 -7.48 -6.95
C LEU A 187 -19.95 -8.88 -7.57
N ARG A 188 -20.03 -9.95 -6.76
CA ARG A 188 -20.00 -11.34 -7.25
C ARG A 188 -21.30 -11.80 -7.90
N ARG A 189 -22.39 -11.05 -7.69
CA ARG A 189 -23.72 -11.36 -8.26
C ARG A 189 -23.95 -10.75 -9.65
N ARG A 190 -23.05 -9.89 -10.11
CA ARG A 190 -23.03 -9.34 -11.48
C ARG A 190 -22.03 -10.10 -12.33
#